data_AF-A0AAW9QVQ9-F1
#
_entry.id   AF-A0AAW9QVQ9-F1
#
_cell.length_a   1.000
_cell.length_b   1.000
_cell.length_c   1.000
_cell.angle_alpha   90.00
_cell.angle_beta   90.00
_cell.angle_gamma   90.00
#
_symmetry.space_group_name_H-M   'P 1'
#
loop_
_entity.id
_entity.type
_entity.pdbx_description
1 polymer ?
#
loop_
_entity_poly.entity_id
_entity_poly.type
_entity_poly.pdbx_seq_one_letter_code
_entity_poly.pdbx_strand_id
1 'polypeptide(L)'
;MTIEILPKPQSQNKITHKETQMWVDEAIWGHRLYDEQTPWLTLLEFFGIVQTELEAGRAFVEEQYNQLEYASYTRLYLRNILFNNPCLEAVNAEFSTEEERWQEWLTLMINNCGGINNPDFSYLRQRFTTFRNFLEVVRFLQSNAIEGDSNKRWSSKFVFPYGVDCLYEDLRVTPNGYNNDRRFFARTGELLYLMISRSSQKSEILTHLQTIGIINNKSSKWNKLVAILQPDSDKKTRNKNSNPPYLPYKTLTEFDNLANDWLNLFNCQLPDYDSLPHLVTITGLHLVIYLLKRAKAVLNNQDDSRFINEAVLINQNEPKFIPQIVNAQDNPQDSPTFTFVLEIVAPKKTIIRDLASDSFLNNNNLSTQAVEHYIRRLSQLSKWQNCLNSGNSTDALDILTEEFCLSDESVNEIKASSPEILLDNLSEKAITRHKQHVGKFHGNWTKEIGLASSRGSRRNRYAPTDSLLKTLVLCCVPQRMEFQEFLETLYRKYGFIIGEKQAIVKRLTSLADQEAFSDNAERLEQRLASLGLLKRLSDACAYIINPYTVEKP
;
A
#
# COMPACT_ATOMS: atom_id res chain seq x y z
N MET A 1 -13.24 23.06 0.60
CA MET A 1 -13.63 22.54 -0.72
C MET A 1 -14.40 21.25 -0.50
N THR A 2 -15.56 21.09 -1.11
CA THR A 2 -16.35 19.86 -1.06
C THR A 2 -15.60 18.77 -1.83
N ILE A 3 -15.33 17.63 -1.20
CA ILE A 3 -14.65 16.49 -1.85
C ILE A 3 -15.60 15.92 -2.92
N GLU A 4 -15.11 15.79 -4.16
CA GLU A 4 -15.89 15.22 -5.27
C GLU A 4 -15.77 13.69 -5.27
N ILE A 5 -16.88 13.02 -4.96
CA ILE A 5 -16.99 11.56 -4.93
C ILE A 5 -17.62 11.08 -6.23
N LEU A 6 -16.93 10.15 -6.87
CA LEU A 6 -17.35 9.52 -8.11
C LEU A 6 -18.55 8.59 -7.86
N PRO A 7 -19.46 8.46 -8.83
CA PRO A 7 -20.60 7.58 -8.69
C PRO A 7 -20.17 6.12 -8.60
N LYS A 8 -20.98 5.33 -7.89
CA LYS A 8 -20.88 3.86 -7.92
C LYS A 8 -21.00 3.38 -9.38
N PRO A 9 -20.33 2.30 -9.77
CA PRO A 9 -20.51 1.71 -11.09
C PRO A 9 -22.01 1.41 -11.33
N GLN A 10 -22.57 1.85 -12.47
CA GLN A 10 -23.99 1.66 -12.77
C GLN A 10 -24.34 0.19 -13.02
N SER A 11 -25.51 -0.22 -12.53
CA SER A 11 -26.05 -1.59 -12.52
C SER A 11 -26.32 -2.22 -13.90
N GLN A 12 -26.23 -1.46 -15.01
CA GLN A 12 -26.34 -2.04 -16.37
C GLN A 12 -25.15 -2.95 -16.72
N ASN A 13 -24.04 -2.85 -15.98
CA ASN A 13 -22.91 -3.77 -16.04
C ASN A 13 -22.87 -4.71 -14.82
N LYS A 14 -23.96 -5.45 -14.53
CA LYS A 14 -23.94 -6.57 -13.54
C LYS A 14 -22.77 -7.56 -13.74
N ILE A 15 -22.11 -7.52 -14.90
CA ILE A 15 -20.99 -8.39 -15.26
C ILE A 15 -19.62 -7.89 -14.71
N THR A 16 -19.39 -6.58 -14.53
CA THR A 16 -18.05 -6.04 -14.20
C THR A 16 -17.69 -6.04 -12.70
N HIS A 17 -18.67 -6.25 -11.81
CA HIS A 17 -18.47 -6.30 -10.35
C HIS A 17 -19.02 -7.58 -9.71
N LYS A 18 -19.02 -8.69 -10.44
CA LYS A 18 -19.45 -10.03 -9.95
C LYS A 18 -18.80 -10.46 -8.62
N GLU A 19 -17.71 -9.82 -8.20
CA GLU A 19 -16.97 -10.14 -6.96
C GLU A 19 -17.47 -9.37 -5.73
N THR A 20 -18.25 -8.31 -5.89
CA THR A 20 -18.65 -7.43 -4.78
C THR A 20 -20.03 -7.81 -4.26
N GLN A 21 -20.09 -8.57 -3.16
CA GLN A 21 -21.35 -8.96 -2.50
C GLN A 21 -22.14 -7.76 -1.95
N MET A 22 -21.43 -6.69 -1.58
CA MET A 22 -21.95 -5.48 -0.95
C MET A 22 -20.94 -4.32 -1.10
N TRP A 23 -21.44 -3.14 -1.45
CA TRP A 23 -20.67 -1.92 -1.75
C TRP A 23 -20.54 -1.02 -0.51
N VAL A 24 -19.67 -1.40 0.41
CA VAL A 24 -19.39 -0.65 1.65
C VAL A 24 -17.93 -0.23 1.72
N ASP A 25 -16.99 -1.19 1.77
CA ASP A 25 -15.56 -0.89 1.78
C ASP A 25 -15.16 -0.09 0.52
N GLU A 26 -15.70 -0.49 -0.64
CA GLU A 26 -15.46 0.14 -1.94
C GLU A 26 -15.95 1.59 -1.98
N ALA A 27 -17.01 1.92 -1.24
CA ALA A 27 -17.50 3.29 -1.16
C ALA A 27 -16.56 4.19 -0.35
N ILE A 28 -15.93 3.65 0.69
CA ILE A 28 -15.08 4.42 1.62
C ILE A 28 -13.65 4.54 1.08
N TRP A 29 -13.05 3.41 0.66
CA TRP A 29 -11.63 3.33 0.32
C TRP A 29 -11.34 3.02 -1.15
N GLY A 30 -12.34 2.55 -1.91
CA GLY A 30 -12.14 1.99 -3.24
C GLY A 30 -11.93 0.48 -3.22
N HIS A 31 -11.66 -0.09 -4.40
CA HIS A 31 -11.45 -1.54 -4.51
C HIS A 31 -10.19 -1.98 -3.78
N ARG A 32 -10.40 -2.66 -2.65
CA ARG A 32 -9.49 -3.59 -1.97
C ARG A 32 -8.13 -3.01 -1.56
N LEU A 33 -8.03 -2.59 -0.30
CA LEU A 33 -6.78 -2.56 0.46
C LEU A 33 -6.58 -3.96 1.07
N TYR A 34 -5.84 -4.82 0.38
CA TYR A 34 -5.71 -6.24 0.77
C TYR A 34 -4.50 -6.49 1.67
N ASP A 35 -4.68 -7.29 2.72
CA ASP A 35 -3.68 -7.48 3.77
C ASP A 35 -2.57 -8.48 3.40
N GLU A 36 -2.82 -9.39 2.46
CA GLU A 36 -1.78 -10.33 1.95
C GLU A 36 -1.02 -9.79 0.72
N GLN A 37 -1.49 -8.72 0.09
CA GLN A 37 -0.71 -8.00 -0.92
C GLN A 37 0.23 -7.05 -0.18
N THR A 38 1.51 -7.39 -0.11
CA THR A 38 2.51 -6.59 0.60
C THR A 38 2.80 -5.27 -0.14
N PRO A 39 3.44 -4.29 0.52
CA PRO A 39 3.89 -3.06 -0.14
C PRO A 39 4.78 -3.31 -1.37
N TRP A 40 5.64 -4.34 -1.32
CA TRP A 40 6.47 -4.73 -2.47
C TRP A 40 5.61 -5.21 -3.65
N LEU A 41 4.67 -6.12 -3.40
CA LEU A 41 3.79 -6.66 -4.43
C LEU A 41 2.85 -5.57 -5.00
N THR A 42 2.45 -4.61 -4.17
CA THR A 42 1.72 -3.42 -4.61
C THR A 42 2.51 -2.61 -5.64
N LEU A 43 3.80 -2.37 -5.39
CA LEU A 43 4.65 -1.65 -6.33
C LEU A 43 4.94 -2.45 -7.60
N LEU A 44 5.11 -3.76 -7.52
CA LEU A 44 5.29 -4.60 -8.71
C LEU A 44 4.06 -4.59 -9.62
N GLU A 45 2.85 -4.69 -9.04
CA GLU A 45 1.59 -4.54 -9.78
C GLU A 45 1.51 -3.16 -10.43
N PHE A 46 1.79 -2.10 -9.65
CA PHE A 46 1.85 -0.72 -10.16
C PHE A 46 2.82 -0.56 -11.34
N PHE A 47 4.06 -1.05 -11.24
CA PHE A 47 5.03 -0.95 -12.34
C PHE A 47 4.59 -1.70 -13.60
N GLY A 48 3.97 -2.87 -13.45
CA GLY A 48 3.40 -3.62 -14.57
C GLY A 48 2.31 -2.84 -15.31
N ILE A 49 1.44 -2.14 -14.55
CA ILE A 49 0.42 -1.26 -15.10
C ILE A 49 1.06 -0.09 -15.83
N VAL A 50 1.98 0.63 -15.17
CA VAL A 50 2.65 1.81 -15.76
C VAL A 50 3.38 1.43 -17.04
N GLN A 51 4.10 0.30 -17.07
CA GLN A 51 4.78 -0.17 -18.28
C GLN A 51 3.80 -0.41 -19.43
N THR A 52 2.69 -1.09 -19.17
CA THR A 52 1.69 -1.41 -20.20
C THR A 52 1.01 -0.15 -20.74
N GLU A 53 0.64 0.76 -19.85
CA GLU A 53 -0.01 2.01 -20.20
C GLU A 53 0.97 2.97 -20.90
N LEU A 54 2.26 2.92 -20.55
CA LEU A 54 3.30 3.66 -21.24
C LEU A 54 3.48 3.18 -22.68
N GLU A 55 3.49 1.87 -22.92
CA GLU A 55 3.54 1.30 -24.28
C GLU A 55 2.32 1.67 -25.12
N ALA A 56 1.16 1.80 -24.48
CA ALA A 56 -0.07 2.26 -25.11
C ALA A 56 -0.15 3.80 -25.28
N GLY A 57 0.88 4.55 -24.83
CA GLY A 57 0.93 6.02 -24.95
C GLY A 57 -0.02 6.77 -24.01
N ARG A 58 -0.48 6.12 -22.93
CA ARG A 58 -1.54 6.62 -22.03
C ARG A 58 -1.24 6.45 -20.54
N ALA A 59 0.03 6.29 -20.17
CA ALA A 59 0.46 6.25 -18.77
C ALA A 59 -0.03 7.48 -17.98
N PHE A 60 -0.70 7.23 -16.85
CA PHE A 60 -1.31 8.22 -15.96
C PHE A 60 -2.39 9.12 -16.62
N VAL A 61 -3.01 8.64 -17.69
CA VAL A 61 -4.14 9.30 -18.36
C VAL A 61 -5.43 8.51 -18.09
N GLU A 62 -6.36 9.13 -17.37
CA GLU A 62 -7.74 8.65 -17.24
C GLU A 62 -8.63 9.47 -18.17
N GLU A 63 -8.99 8.93 -19.34
CA GLU A 63 -10.00 9.54 -20.22
C GLU A 63 -11.38 9.54 -19.54
N GLN A 64 -11.69 8.44 -18.86
CA GLN A 64 -12.86 8.28 -17.99
C GLN A 64 -12.40 7.62 -16.69
N TYR A 65 -12.91 8.14 -15.57
CA TYR A 65 -12.53 7.61 -14.26
C TYR A 65 -12.96 6.15 -14.10
N ASN A 66 -12.10 5.36 -13.45
CA ASN A 66 -12.38 3.97 -13.07
C ASN A 66 -12.71 3.06 -14.27
N GLN A 67 -12.10 3.33 -15.43
CA GLN A 67 -12.17 2.52 -16.66
C GLN A 67 -10.79 1.99 -17.08
N LEU A 68 -9.88 1.81 -16.12
CA LEU A 68 -8.55 1.27 -16.39
C LEU A 68 -8.67 -0.20 -16.81
N GLU A 69 -8.30 -0.48 -18.06
CA GLU A 69 -8.06 -1.82 -18.58
C GLU A 69 -6.63 -1.90 -19.10
N TYR A 70 -5.94 -2.99 -18.77
CA TYR A 70 -4.56 -3.22 -19.19
C TYR A 70 -4.31 -4.72 -19.38
N ALA A 71 -3.25 -5.03 -20.13
CA ALA A 71 -2.80 -6.39 -20.37
C ALA A 71 -1.52 -6.67 -19.56
N SER A 72 -1.50 -7.75 -18.80
CA SER A 72 -0.39 -8.10 -17.92
C SER A 72 0.47 -9.21 -18.51
N TYR A 73 1.80 -9.11 -18.37
CA TYR A 73 2.71 -10.16 -18.83
C TYR A 73 2.69 -11.38 -17.92
N THR A 74 2.84 -12.56 -18.53
CA THR A 74 2.75 -13.85 -17.83
C THR A 74 4.12 -14.41 -17.46
N ARG A 75 5.11 -14.34 -18.39
CA ARG A 75 6.52 -14.72 -18.19
C ARG A 75 6.71 -16.14 -17.64
N LEU A 76 6.04 -17.11 -18.23
CA LEU A 76 6.04 -18.48 -17.72
C LEU A 76 7.41 -19.16 -17.84
N TYR A 77 8.20 -18.85 -18.87
CA TYR A 77 9.55 -19.41 -19.00
C TYR A 77 10.45 -18.93 -17.86
N LEU A 78 10.44 -17.62 -17.58
CA LEU A 78 11.23 -17.02 -16.51
C LEU A 78 10.88 -17.64 -15.15
N ARG A 79 9.58 -17.72 -14.82
CA ARG A 79 9.14 -18.29 -13.54
C ARG A 79 9.52 -19.75 -13.39
N ASN A 80 9.39 -20.52 -14.47
CA ASN A 80 9.76 -21.92 -14.45
C ASN A 80 11.26 -22.09 -14.20
N ILE A 81 12.11 -21.34 -14.91
CA ILE A 81 13.57 -21.36 -14.74
C ILE A 81 13.99 -20.94 -13.33
N LEU A 82 13.39 -19.88 -12.78
CA LEU A 82 13.79 -19.30 -11.50
C LEU A 82 13.18 -20.00 -10.29
N PHE A 83 11.96 -20.54 -10.39
CA PHE A 83 11.22 -20.98 -9.19
C PHE A 83 10.63 -22.39 -9.29
N ASN A 84 10.61 -23.01 -10.48
CA ASN A 84 10.16 -24.39 -10.70
C ASN A 84 11.26 -25.23 -11.35
N ASN A 85 12.47 -25.19 -10.78
CA ASN A 85 13.65 -25.82 -11.34
C ASN A 85 14.52 -26.46 -10.24
N PRO A 86 14.04 -27.53 -9.59
CA PRO A 86 14.72 -28.11 -8.43
C PRO A 86 15.99 -28.92 -8.79
N CYS A 87 16.22 -29.19 -10.07
CA CYS A 87 17.29 -30.09 -10.54
C CYS A 87 18.57 -29.38 -10.98
N LEU A 88 18.57 -28.04 -11.05
CA LEU A 88 19.63 -27.26 -11.69
C LEU A 88 21.00 -27.49 -11.02
N GLU A 89 21.05 -27.48 -9.69
CA GLU A 89 22.27 -27.73 -8.92
C GLU A 89 22.77 -29.16 -9.07
N ALA A 90 21.87 -30.15 -9.03
CA ALA A 90 22.22 -31.56 -9.15
C ALA A 90 22.84 -31.85 -10.51
N VAL A 91 22.22 -31.36 -11.60
CA VAL A 91 22.76 -31.53 -12.96
C VAL A 91 24.15 -30.93 -13.10
N ASN A 92 24.40 -29.74 -12.54
CA ASN A 92 25.73 -29.14 -12.59
C ASN A 92 26.80 -29.97 -11.84
N ALA A 93 26.41 -30.68 -10.77
CA ALA A 93 27.32 -31.46 -9.93
C ALA A 93 27.58 -32.88 -10.45
N GLU A 94 26.56 -33.54 -10.99
CA GLU A 94 26.61 -34.96 -11.34
C GLU A 94 27.22 -35.23 -12.72
N PHE A 95 27.05 -34.31 -13.67
CA PHE A 95 27.53 -34.49 -15.05
C PHE A 95 28.86 -33.78 -15.29
N SER A 96 29.74 -34.44 -16.06
CA SER A 96 31.13 -34.00 -16.25
C SER A 96 31.31 -33.09 -17.47
N THR A 97 30.53 -33.30 -18.53
CA THR A 97 30.64 -32.51 -19.76
C THR A 97 29.50 -31.49 -19.90
N GLU A 98 29.74 -30.42 -20.65
CA GLU A 98 28.72 -29.40 -20.94
C GLU A 98 27.55 -29.98 -21.74
N GLU A 99 27.83 -30.89 -22.68
CA GLU A 99 26.79 -31.52 -23.51
C GLU A 99 25.80 -32.31 -22.66
N GLU A 100 26.32 -33.15 -21.76
CA GLU A 100 25.52 -33.97 -20.84
C GLU A 100 24.69 -33.09 -19.91
N ARG A 101 25.28 -32.03 -19.33
CA ARG A 101 24.57 -31.09 -18.45
C ARG A 101 23.38 -30.44 -19.16
N TRP A 102 23.60 -29.92 -20.38
CA TRP A 102 22.53 -29.29 -21.14
C TRP A 102 21.46 -30.29 -21.56
N GLN A 103 21.85 -31.47 -22.04
CA GLN A 103 20.91 -32.50 -22.49
C GLN A 103 20.03 -33.00 -21.34
N GLU A 104 20.62 -33.30 -20.19
CA GLU A 104 19.89 -33.76 -19.03
C GLU A 104 18.96 -32.68 -18.49
N TRP A 105 19.48 -31.46 -18.28
CA TRP A 105 18.66 -30.37 -17.75
C TRP A 105 17.49 -30.03 -18.67
N LEU A 106 17.69 -29.99 -20.00
CA LEU A 106 16.59 -29.75 -20.96
C LEU A 106 15.51 -30.82 -20.86
N THR A 107 15.90 -32.09 -20.74
CA THR A 107 14.98 -33.22 -20.59
C THR A 107 14.14 -33.07 -19.31
N LEU A 108 14.80 -32.81 -18.18
CA LEU A 108 14.13 -32.62 -16.90
C LEU A 108 13.23 -31.37 -16.90
N MET A 109 13.68 -30.28 -17.50
CA MET A 109 12.95 -29.01 -17.54
C MET A 109 11.66 -29.13 -18.38
N ILE A 110 11.74 -29.77 -19.55
CA ILE A 110 10.58 -30.00 -20.43
C ILE A 110 9.52 -30.85 -19.72
N ASN A 111 9.94 -31.90 -19.01
CA ASN A 111 9.04 -32.81 -18.32
C ASN A 111 8.36 -32.21 -17.08
N ASN A 112 9.00 -31.24 -16.43
CA ASN A 112 8.53 -30.67 -15.15
C ASN A 112 7.97 -29.25 -15.23
N CYS A 113 8.11 -28.56 -16.37
CA CYS A 113 7.63 -27.19 -16.49
C CYS A 113 6.09 -27.11 -16.38
N GLY A 114 5.60 -26.01 -15.81
CA GLY A 114 4.17 -25.77 -15.62
C GLY A 114 3.65 -24.65 -16.52
N GLY A 115 2.46 -24.85 -17.08
CA GLY A 115 1.69 -23.80 -17.77
C GLY A 115 2.13 -23.48 -19.20
N ILE A 116 3.10 -24.22 -19.76
CA ILE A 116 3.60 -24.03 -21.13
C ILE A 116 3.16 -25.23 -21.98
N ASN A 117 2.37 -25.00 -23.04
CA ASN A 117 1.82 -26.09 -23.86
C ASN A 117 2.88 -26.82 -24.70
N ASN A 118 3.81 -26.07 -25.30
CA ASN A 118 4.90 -26.60 -26.13
C ASN A 118 6.24 -26.04 -25.62
N PRO A 119 6.77 -26.59 -24.52
CA PRO A 119 7.97 -26.04 -23.89
C PRO A 119 9.21 -26.23 -24.76
N ASP A 120 9.97 -25.15 -24.93
CA ASP A 120 11.27 -25.14 -25.61
C ASP A 120 12.24 -24.24 -24.87
N PHE A 121 13.22 -24.85 -24.21
CA PHE A 121 14.28 -24.17 -23.45
C PHE A 121 15.64 -24.24 -24.16
N SER A 122 15.70 -24.82 -25.37
CA SER A 122 16.96 -25.07 -26.10
C SER A 122 17.73 -23.78 -26.44
N TYR A 123 17.01 -22.66 -26.56
CA TYR A 123 17.59 -21.34 -26.80
C TYR A 123 18.61 -20.92 -25.73
N LEU A 124 18.50 -21.41 -24.49
CA LEU A 124 19.42 -21.05 -23.40
C LEU A 124 20.84 -21.56 -23.66
N ARG A 125 20.97 -22.74 -24.27
CA ARG A 125 22.26 -23.33 -24.61
C ARG A 125 23.08 -22.44 -25.56
N GLN A 126 22.41 -21.72 -26.45
CA GLN A 126 23.06 -20.79 -27.37
C GLN A 126 23.40 -19.44 -26.72
N ARG A 127 22.76 -19.12 -25.58
CA ARG A 127 22.92 -17.83 -24.87
C ARG A 127 23.94 -17.88 -23.74
N PHE A 128 24.30 -19.08 -23.27
CA PHE A 128 25.27 -19.29 -22.20
C PHE A 128 26.46 -20.13 -22.68
N THR A 129 27.67 -19.63 -22.45
CA THR A 129 28.91 -20.31 -22.82
C THR A 129 29.16 -21.60 -22.01
N THR A 130 28.71 -21.62 -20.76
CA THR A 130 28.79 -22.78 -19.86
C THR A 130 27.50 -22.90 -19.06
N PHE A 131 27.14 -24.14 -18.72
CA PHE A 131 26.04 -24.45 -17.83
C PHE A 131 26.23 -23.80 -16.45
N ARG A 132 27.48 -23.70 -16.00
CA ARG A 132 27.79 -23.01 -14.74
C ARG A 132 27.41 -21.53 -14.79
N ASN A 133 27.66 -20.82 -15.89
CA ASN A 133 27.26 -19.41 -16.03
C ASN A 133 25.74 -19.26 -15.98
N PHE A 134 25.00 -20.18 -16.59
CA PHE A 134 23.54 -20.22 -16.49
C PHE A 134 23.08 -20.41 -15.04
N LEU A 135 23.64 -21.39 -14.32
CA LEU A 135 23.36 -21.64 -12.90
C LEU A 135 23.64 -20.41 -12.03
N GLU A 136 24.77 -19.74 -12.23
CA GLU A 136 25.11 -18.54 -11.43
C GLU A 136 24.16 -17.36 -11.69
N VAL A 137 23.70 -17.17 -12.93
CA VAL A 137 22.67 -16.16 -13.23
C VAL A 137 21.34 -16.50 -12.55
N VAL A 138 20.91 -17.75 -12.58
CA VAL A 138 19.68 -18.19 -11.89
C VAL A 138 19.79 -17.96 -10.38
N ARG A 139 20.91 -18.38 -9.75
CA ARG A 139 21.17 -18.17 -8.32
C ARG A 139 21.17 -16.70 -7.93
N PHE A 140 21.82 -15.86 -8.73
CA PHE A 140 21.85 -14.42 -8.49
C PHE A 140 20.43 -13.83 -8.52
N LEU A 141 19.60 -14.20 -9.49
CA LEU A 141 18.23 -13.69 -9.58
C LEU A 141 17.32 -14.23 -8.47
N GLN A 142 17.49 -15.49 -8.07
CA GLN A 142 16.77 -16.09 -6.95
C GLN A 142 17.14 -15.45 -5.61
N SER A 143 18.41 -15.17 -5.35
CA SER A 143 18.86 -14.57 -4.08
C SER A 143 18.39 -13.12 -3.90
N ASN A 144 18.03 -12.46 -5.00
CA ASN A 144 17.45 -11.12 -5.01
C ASN A 144 15.92 -11.14 -5.18
N ALA A 145 15.27 -12.30 -5.21
CA ALA A 145 13.83 -12.38 -5.40
C ALA A 145 13.06 -11.66 -4.28
N ILE A 146 11.99 -10.96 -4.67
CA ILE A 146 11.10 -10.31 -3.73
C ILE A 146 10.37 -11.38 -2.93
N GLU A 147 10.59 -11.36 -1.62
CA GLU A 147 10.04 -12.36 -0.69
C GLU A 147 10.43 -13.80 -1.09
N GLY A 148 11.66 -13.99 -1.58
CA GLY A 148 12.16 -15.26 -2.12
C GLY A 148 12.05 -16.46 -1.18
N ASP A 149 12.29 -16.24 0.12
CA ASP A 149 12.21 -17.26 1.18
C ASP A 149 10.78 -17.59 1.60
N SER A 150 9.76 -16.92 1.03
CA SER A 150 8.38 -17.20 1.37
C SER A 150 7.95 -18.59 0.87
N ASN A 151 7.00 -19.19 1.60
CA ASN A 151 6.32 -20.44 1.22
C ASN A 151 5.29 -20.24 0.09
N LYS A 152 5.37 -19.14 -0.66
CA LYS A 152 4.53 -18.91 -1.83
C LYS A 152 4.86 -19.96 -2.90
N ARG A 153 3.83 -20.37 -3.64
CA ARG A 153 4.01 -21.25 -4.81
C ARG A 153 4.93 -20.58 -5.83
N TRP A 154 5.64 -21.38 -6.61
CA TRP A 154 6.62 -20.90 -7.59
C TRP A 154 6.04 -19.88 -8.59
N SER A 155 4.78 -20.04 -8.99
CA SER A 155 4.10 -19.14 -9.92
C SER A 155 3.67 -17.79 -9.29
N SER A 156 3.85 -17.64 -7.99
CA SER A 156 3.60 -16.41 -7.21
C SER A 156 4.87 -15.86 -6.57
N LYS A 157 6.04 -16.21 -7.12
CA LYS A 157 7.34 -15.64 -6.74
C LYS A 157 7.79 -14.63 -7.79
N PHE A 158 8.43 -13.56 -7.32
CA PHE A 158 8.77 -12.40 -8.13
C PHE A 158 10.26 -12.10 -8.07
N VAL A 159 10.89 -11.90 -9.22
CA VAL A 159 12.27 -11.39 -9.29
C VAL A 159 12.29 -9.91 -8.93
N PHE A 160 13.43 -9.41 -8.44
CA PHE A 160 13.64 -7.97 -8.25
C PHE A 160 13.41 -7.19 -9.56
N PRO A 161 12.76 -6.01 -9.52
CA PRO A 161 12.37 -5.27 -10.72
C PRO A 161 13.54 -4.48 -11.32
N TYR A 162 14.49 -5.19 -11.94
CA TYR A 162 15.64 -4.60 -12.64
C TYR A 162 15.29 -3.88 -13.94
N GLY A 163 14.06 -4.03 -14.43
CA GLY A 163 13.57 -3.46 -15.66
C GLY A 163 12.30 -4.16 -16.15
N VAL A 164 11.90 -3.84 -17.38
CA VAL A 164 10.65 -4.31 -17.99
C VAL A 164 10.54 -5.83 -18.00
N ASP A 165 11.65 -6.55 -18.17
CA ASP A 165 11.66 -8.01 -18.29
C ASP A 165 11.39 -8.75 -16.96
N CYS A 166 11.32 -8.01 -15.86
CA CYS A 166 10.95 -8.46 -14.52
C CYS A 166 9.48 -8.26 -14.18
N LEU A 167 8.71 -7.53 -15.00
CA LEU A 167 7.35 -7.11 -14.66
C LEU A 167 6.33 -8.13 -15.16
N TYR A 168 5.56 -8.73 -14.25
CA TYR A 168 4.57 -9.76 -14.56
C TYR A 168 3.55 -9.94 -13.42
N GLU A 169 2.37 -10.49 -13.74
CA GLU A 169 1.24 -10.64 -12.79
C GLU A 169 1.37 -11.82 -11.83
N ASP A 170 0.50 -11.95 -10.83
CA ASP A 170 0.36 -13.20 -10.07
C ASP A 170 -0.45 -14.24 -10.88
N LEU A 171 0.04 -15.47 -10.93
CA LEU A 171 -0.57 -16.56 -11.70
C LEU A 171 -0.80 -17.79 -10.83
N ARG A 172 -1.91 -18.48 -11.09
CA ARG A 172 -2.16 -19.86 -10.65
C ARG A 172 -2.04 -20.80 -11.84
N VAL A 173 -1.03 -21.66 -11.81
CA VAL A 173 -0.83 -22.71 -12.81
C VAL A 173 -1.60 -23.97 -12.42
N THR A 174 -2.24 -24.59 -13.40
CA THR A 174 -3.05 -25.81 -13.29
C THR A 174 -2.64 -26.79 -14.39
N PRO A 175 -3.07 -28.07 -14.33
CA PRO A 175 -2.76 -29.02 -15.42
C PRO A 175 -3.28 -28.58 -16.80
N ASN A 176 -4.37 -27.80 -16.84
CA ASN A 176 -5.03 -27.39 -18.09
C ASN A 176 -4.63 -25.98 -18.56
N GLY A 177 -3.59 -25.38 -17.99
CA GLY A 177 -3.15 -24.02 -18.30
C GLY A 177 -2.96 -23.16 -17.05
N TYR A 178 -3.21 -21.86 -17.14
CA TYR A 178 -3.00 -20.93 -16.03
C TYR A 178 -4.07 -19.84 -16.04
N ASN A 179 -4.34 -19.27 -14.87
CA ASN A 179 -5.24 -18.15 -14.70
C ASN A 179 -4.56 -17.06 -13.85
N ASN A 180 -4.95 -15.80 -14.05
CA ASN A 180 -4.60 -14.72 -13.13
C ASN A 180 -5.09 -15.09 -11.71
N ASP A 181 -4.21 -14.97 -10.73
CA ASP A 181 -4.59 -15.13 -9.33
C ASP A 181 -4.58 -13.78 -8.64
N ARG A 182 -5.76 -13.26 -8.28
CA ARG A 182 -5.92 -11.96 -7.62
C ARG A 182 -5.63 -12.01 -6.11
N ARG A 183 -4.73 -12.91 -5.70
CA ARG A 183 -4.33 -13.07 -4.29
C ARG A 183 -3.20 -12.11 -3.94
N PHE A 184 -2.11 -12.14 -4.69
CA PHE A 184 -0.94 -11.30 -4.38
C PHE A 184 -0.92 -10.00 -5.18
N PHE A 185 -1.64 -9.95 -6.30
CA PHE A 185 -1.91 -8.74 -7.09
C PHE A 185 -3.42 -8.48 -7.00
N ALA A 186 -3.82 -7.90 -5.88
CA ALA A 186 -5.20 -7.86 -5.40
C ALA A 186 -5.82 -6.47 -5.52
N ARG A 187 -5.45 -5.71 -6.58
CA ARG A 187 -5.92 -4.36 -6.92
C ARG A 187 -5.34 -3.21 -6.10
N THR A 188 -4.48 -3.46 -5.11
CA THR A 188 -3.87 -2.36 -4.33
C THR A 188 -2.91 -1.52 -5.19
N GLY A 189 -2.17 -2.16 -6.11
CA GLY A 189 -1.31 -1.47 -7.08
C GLY A 189 -2.11 -0.72 -8.14
N GLU A 190 -3.31 -1.20 -8.48
CA GLU A 190 -4.26 -0.47 -9.33
C GLU A 190 -4.77 0.79 -8.64
N LEU A 191 -5.11 0.72 -7.35
CA LEU A 191 -5.45 1.91 -6.56
C LEU A 191 -4.30 2.91 -6.55
N LEU A 192 -3.07 2.46 -6.29
CA LEU A 192 -1.88 3.31 -6.32
C LEU A 192 -1.71 3.98 -7.69
N TYR A 193 -1.92 3.24 -8.78
CA TYR A 193 -1.88 3.79 -10.14
C TYR A 193 -2.90 4.91 -10.34
N LEU A 194 -4.15 4.71 -9.91
CA LEU A 194 -5.20 5.73 -9.98
C LEU A 194 -4.87 6.95 -9.11
N MET A 195 -4.34 6.74 -7.90
CA MET A 195 -3.93 7.83 -7.00
C MET A 195 -2.86 8.72 -7.66
N ILE A 196 -1.81 8.12 -8.24
CA ILE A 196 -0.78 8.86 -8.96
C ILE A 196 -1.35 9.53 -10.22
N SER A 197 -2.23 8.85 -10.97
CA SER A 197 -2.87 9.39 -12.18
C SER A 197 -3.69 10.67 -11.92
N ARG A 198 -4.18 10.82 -10.69
CA ARG A 198 -4.98 11.95 -10.21
C ARG A 198 -4.18 12.99 -9.44
N SER A 199 -2.89 12.75 -9.19
CA SER A 199 -2.00 13.74 -8.58
C SER A 199 -1.60 14.81 -9.59
N SER A 200 -1.41 16.03 -9.10
CA SER A 200 -0.79 17.15 -9.82
C SER A 200 0.64 16.85 -10.29
N GLN A 201 1.34 15.93 -9.63
CA GLN A 201 2.76 15.62 -9.86
C GLN A 201 3.02 14.45 -10.82
N LYS A 202 1.97 13.90 -11.44
CA LYS A 202 2.03 12.65 -12.23
C LYS A 202 3.05 12.67 -13.37
N SER A 203 3.23 13.80 -14.05
CA SER A 203 4.16 13.94 -15.16
C SER A 203 5.61 13.86 -14.70
N GLU A 204 5.93 14.46 -13.55
CA GLU A 204 7.26 14.42 -12.96
C GLU A 204 7.57 13.00 -12.45
N ILE A 205 6.61 12.35 -11.80
CA ILE A 205 6.71 10.93 -11.39
C ILE A 205 7.01 10.03 -12.58
N LEU A 206 6.26 10.16 -13.70
CA LEU A 206 6.49 9.35 -14.90
C LEU A 206 7.91 9.53 -15.43
N THR A 207 8.39 10.77 -15.47
CA THR A 207 9.73 11.11 -15.95
C THR A 207 10.81 10.43 -15.09
N HIS A 208 10.67 10.45 -13.76
CA HIS A 208 11.60 9.77 -12.87
C HIS A 208 11.55 8.25 -13.01
N LEU A 209 10.36 7.65 -13.09
CA LEU A 209 10.21 6.21 -13.27
C LEU A 209 10.90 5.72 -14.56
N GLN A 210 10.77 6.48 -15.66
CA GLN A 210 11.47 6.21 -16.92
C GLN A 210 13.00 6.38 -16.79
N THR A 211 13.46 7.25 -15.89
CA THR A 211 14.88 7.53 -15.67
C THR A 211 15.55 6.43 -14.86
N ILE A 212 14.89 5.91 -13.83
CA ILE A 212 15.39 4.79 -12.99
C ILE A 212 15.54 3.50 -13.82
N GLY A 213 14.77 3.35 -14.90
CA GLY A 213 14.92 2.23 -15.84
C GLY A 213 14.21 0.94 -15.41
N ILE A 214 13.28 1.03 -14.45
CA ILE A 214 12.37 -0.06 -14.09
C ILE A 214 11.30 -0.24 -15.17
N ILE A 215 10.74 0.88 -15.64
CA ILE A 215 9.87 0.96 -16.81
C ILE A 215 10.67 1.52 -17.98
N ASN A 216 10.10 1.44 -19.18
CA ASN A 216 10.72 1.84 -20.44
C ASN A 216 11.87 0.89 -20.86
N ASN A 217 12.03 0.64 -22.16
CA ASN A 217 12.97 -0.35 -22.72
C ASN A 217 14.46 0.03 -22.60
N LYS A 218 14.83 0.99 -21.74
CA LYS A 218 16.22 1.30 -21.41
C LYS A 218 16.79 0.20 -20.51
N SER A 219 17.26 -0.87 -21.15
CA SER A 219 17.64 -2.10 -20.45
C SER A 219 18.96 -1.96 -19.69
N SER A 220 18.88 -1.97 -18.37
CA SER A 220 20.04 -2.09 -17.47
C SER A 220 20.78 -3.41 -17.70
N LYS A 221 22.04 -3.50 -17.28
CA LYS A 221 22.81 -4.76 -17.36
C LYS A 221 22.10 -5.93 -16.64
N TRP A 222 21.37 -5.63 -15.58
CA TRP A 222 20.63 -6.62 -14.79
C TRP A 222 19.35 -7.08 -15.50
N ASN A 223 18.61 -6.16 -16.10
CA ASN A 223 17.44 -6.52 -16.91
C ASN A 223 17.85 -7.38 -18.12
N LYS A 224 19.02 -7.13 -18.72
CA LYS A 224 19.55 -7.99 -19.79
C LYS A 224 19.74 -9.44 -19.34
N LEU A 225 20.21 -9.68 -18.10
CA LEU A 225 20.31 -11.03 -17.54
C LEU A 225 18.95 -11.71 -17.39
N VAL A 226 17.91 -10.95 -17.07
CA VAL A 226 16.53 -11.47 -17.01
C VAL A 226 15.97 -11.72 -18.41
N ALA A 227 16.30 -10.86 -19.38
CA ALA A 227 15.85 -10.96 -20.76
C ALA A 227 16.45 -12.16 -21.51
N ILE A 228 17.70 -12.56 -21.20
CA ILE A 228 18.31 -13.75 -21.83
C ILE A 228 17.67 -15.06 -21.38
N LEU A 229 17.01 -15.07 -20.22
CA LEU A 229 16.28 -16.24 -19.70
C LEU A 229 14.89 -16.42 -20.30
N GLN A 230 14.49 -15.58 -21.26
CA GLN A 230 13.14 -15.57 -21.82
C GLN A 230 13.19 -15.68 -23.35
N PRO A 231 12.37 -16.54 -23.98
CA PRO A 231 12.20 -16.52 -25.42
C PRO A 231 11.38 -15.29 -25.85
N ASP A 232 11.51 -14.86 -27.09
CA ASP A 232 10.84 -13.63 -27.56
C ASP A 232 9.31 -13.76 -27.65
N SER A 233 8.80 -14.98 -27.74
CA SER A 233 7.37 -15.28 -27.66
C SER A 233 6.81 -14.93 -26.27
N ASP A 234 7.44 -15.41 -25.19
CA ASP A 234 6.97 -15.23 -23.82
C ASP A 234 7.05 -13.77 -23.35
N LYS A 235 8.06 -13.01 -23.83
CA LYS A 235 8.17 -11.57 -23.55
C LYS A 235 6.97 -10.75 -24.05
N LYS A 236 6.23 -11.27 -25.04
CA LYS A 236 5.07 -10.60 -25.65
C LYS A 236 3.73 -11.15 -25.17
N THR A 237 3.72 -12.32 -24.52
CA THR A 237 2.50 -12.95 -24.02
C THR A 237 1.88 -12.12 -22.90
N ARG A 238 0.59 -11.77 -23.06
CA ARG A 238 -0.17 -11.02 -22.06
C ARG A 238 -1.57 -11.59 -21.88
N ASN A 239 -2.09 -11.44 -20.67
CA ASN A 239 -3.49 -11.63 -20.36
C ASN A 239 -4.19 -10.29 -20.22
N LYS A 240 -5.42 -10.17 -20.75
CA LYS A 240 -6.23 -8.98 -20.50
C LYS A 240 -6.87 -9.09 -19.12
N ASN A 241 -6.80 -8.01 -18.33
CA ASN A 241 -7.56 -7.93 -17.09
C ASN A 241 -9.07 -7.79 -17.35
N SER A 242 -9.88 -8.46 -16.52
CA SER A 242 -11.32 -8.60 -16.77
C SER A 242 -12.16 -7.44 -16.27
N ASN A 243 -11.78 -6.78 -15.17
CA ASN A 243 -12.60 -5.76 -14.51
C ASN A 243 -11.76 -4.56 -14.05
N PRO A 244 -12.22 -3.32 -14.31
CA PRO A 244 -11.50 -2.13 -13.91
C PRO A 244 -11.50 -1.90 -12.37
N PRO A 245 -10.46 -1.26 -11.81
CA PRO A 245 -10.41 -0.79 -10.43
C PRO A 245 -11.37 0.38 -10.19
N TYR A 246 -11.66 0.65 -8.91
CA TYR A 246 -12.45 1.82 -8.50
C TYR A 246 -11.73 2.55 -7.39
N LEU A 247 -11.50 3.83 -7.58
CA LEU A 247 -11.07 4.78 -6.54
C LEU A 247 -12.17 5.84 -6.41
N PRO A 248 -12.78 6.05 -5.21
CA PRO A 248 -13.99 6.85 -5.08
C PRO A 248 -13.77 8.33 -5.31
N TYR A 249 -12.54 8.81 -5.08
CA TYR A 249 -12.27 10.24 -5.01
C TYR A 249 -11.54 10.71 -6.25
N LYS A 250 -12.06 11.78 -6.86
CA LYS A 250 -11.45 12.39 -8.03
C LYS A 250 -10.13 13.08 -7.69
N THR A 251 -10.09 13.77 -6.57
CA THR A 251 -8.94 14.52 -6.07
C THR A 251 -8.88 14.41 -4.55
N LEU A 252 -7.69 14.19 -4.01
CA LEU A 252 -7.42 14.20 -2.58
C LEU A 252 -6.01 14.74 -2.34
N THR A 253 -5.81 15.48 -1.25
CA THR A 253 -4.46 15.96 -0.89
C THR A 253 -3.52 14.80 -0.59
N GLU A 254 -4.07 13.66 -0.16
CA GLU A 254 -3.37 12.40 0.03
C GLU A 254 -2.66 11.90 -1.23
N PHE A 255 -3.22 12.13 -2.42
CA PHE A 255 -2.60 11.71 -3.68
C PHE A 255 -1.35 12.52 -3.97
N ASP A 256 -1.43 13.84 -3.77
CA ASP A 256 -0.29 14.74 -3.95
C ASP A 256 0.77 14.56 -2.86
N ASN A 257 0.37 14.33 -1.61
CA ASN A 257 1.31 14.07 -0.53
C ASN A 257 2.14 12.79 -0.77
N LEU A 258 1.49 11.74 -1.28
CA LEU A 258 2.17 10.50 -1.70
C LEU A 258 3.17 10.80 -2.83
N ALA A 259 2.72 11.48 -3.89
CA ALA A 259 3.57 11.80 -5.03
C ALA A 259 4.75 12.72 -4.64
N ASN A 260 4.54 13.71 -3.78
CA ASN A 260 5.60 14.60 -3.30
C ASN A 260 6.69 13.86 -2.53
N ASP A 261 6.34 12.87 -1.71
CA ASP A 261 7.35 12.05 -1.04
C ASP A 261 8.13 11.14 -2.00
N TRP A 262 7.47 10.63 -3.04
CA TRP A 262 8.15 9.92 -4.12
C TRP A 262 9.15 10.85 -4.82
N LEU A 263 8.76 12.09 -5.14
CA LEU A 263 9.66 13.07 -5.75
C LEU A 263 10.84 13.41 -4.84
N ASN A 264 10.62 13.57 -3.53
CA ASN A 264 11.72 13.80 -2.58
C ASN A 264 12.72 12.64 -2.57
N LEU A 265 12.24 11.39 -2.64
CA LEU A 265 13.10 10.21 -2.77
C LEU A 265 13.82 10.18 -4.12
N PHE A 266 13.14 10.47 -5.23
CA PHE A 266 13.77 10.48 -6.55
C PHE A 266 14.79 11.60 -6.73
N ASN A 267 14.65 12.69 -5.97
CA ASN A 267 15.61 13.78 -5.92
C ASN A 267 16.82 13.47 -5.01
N CYS A 268 16.77 12.39 -4.23
CA CYS A 268 17.96 11.86 -3.57
C CYS A 268 18.83 11.15 -4.60
N GLN A 269 20.15 11.38 -4.54
CA GLN A 269 21.17 10.74 -5.37
C GLN A 269 21.49 9.32 -4.88
N LEU A 270 20.43 8.50 -4.74
CA LEU A 270 20.58 7.09 -4.42
C LEU A 270 21.07 6.35 -5.68
N PRO A 271 22.06 5.45 -5.55
CA PRO A 271 22.50 4.62 -6.66
C PRO A 271 21.39 3.70 -7.18
N ASP A 272 21.32 3.55 -8.50
CA ASP A 272 20.52 2.55 -9.21
C ASP A 272 19.12 2.30 -8.60
N TYR A 273 18.93 1.15 -7.93
CA TYR A 273 17.65 0.68 -7.40
C TYR A 273 17.51 0.87 -5.88
N ASP A 274 18.47 1.54 -5.24
CA ASP A 274 18.49 1.71 -3.77
C ASP A 274 17.33 2.57 -3.27
N SER A 275 16.70 3.34 -4.16
CA SER A 275 15.47 4.07 -3.87
C SER A 275 14.24 3.16 -3.71
N LEU A 276 14.25 1.94 -4.26
CA LEU A 276 13.07 1.08 -4.26
C LEU A 276 12.60 0.64 -2.87
N PRO A 277 13.45 0.14 -1.95
CA PRO A 277 13.01 -0.19 -0.60
C PRO A 277 12.39 1.00 0.16
N HIS A 278 12.89 2.21 -0.09
CA HIS A 278 12.36 3.45 0.47
C HIS A 278 11.01 3.81 -0.17
N LEU A 279 10.89 3.65 -1.48
CA LEU A 279 9.65 3.83 -2.22
C LEU A 279 8.55 2.88 -1.73
N VAL A 280 8.89 1.61 -1.51
CA VAL A 280 8.00 0.59 -0.95
C VAL A 280 7.50 1.00 0.43
N THR A 281 8.43 1.42 1.29
CA THR A 281 8.14 1.78 2.69
C THR A 281 7.25 3.02 2.76
N ILE A 282 7.58 4.08 2.01
CA ILE A 282 6.80 5.33 2.06
C ILE A 282 5.43 5.18 1.40
N THR A 283 5.33 4.38 0.33
CA THR A 283 4.05 4.04 -0.30
C THR A 283 3.15 3.33 0.69
N GLY A 284 3.69 2.37 1.43
CA GLY A 284 2.93 1.67 2.46
C GLY A 284 2.47 2.60 3.59
N LEU A 285 3.30 3.55 4.00
CA LEU A 285 2.89 4.57 4.97
C LEU A 285 1.72 5.42 4.45
N HIS A 286 1.79 5.89 3.20
CA HIS A 286 0.71 6.70 2.62
C HIS A 286 -0.59 5.93 2.44
N LEU A 287 -0.55 4.65 2.09
CA LEU A 287 -1.76 3.82 2.00
C LEU A 287 -2.38 3.54 3.38
N VAL A 288 -1.57 3.39 4.43
CA VAL A 288 -2.06 3.35 5.82
C VAL A 288 -2.70 4.70 6.20
N ILE A 289 -2.07 5.82 5.86
CA ILE A 289 -2.61 7.16 6.13
C ILE A 289 -3.92 7.38 5.37
N TYR A 290 -4.01 6.97 4.11
CA TYR A 290 -5.23 7.04 3.31
C TYR A 290 -6.37 6.26 3.97
N LEU A 291 -6.12 5.01 4.40
CA LEU A 291 -7.10 4.20 5.13
C LEU A 291 -7.66 4.96 6.34
N LEU A 292 -6.77 5.49 7.19
CA LEU A 292 -7.16 6.18 8.43
C LEU A 292 -7.82 7.54 8.18
N LYS A 293 -7.37 8.31 7.17
CA LYS A 293 -7.97 9.61 6.81
C LYS A 293 -9.40 9.42 6.32
N ARG A 294 -9.63 8.44 5.43
CA ARG A 294 -10.97 8.13 4.92
C ARG A 294 -11.88 7.59 6.02
N ALA A 295 -11.37 6.73 6.90
CA ALA A 295 -12.13 6.26 8.06
C ALA A 295 -12.61 7.43 8.93
N LYS A 296 -11.73 8.39 9.23
CA LYS A 296 -12.09 9.59 10.01
C LYS A 296 -13.05 10.52 9.28
N ALA A 297 -12.86 10.73 7.98
CA ALA A 297 -13.75 11.56 7.18
C ALA A 297 -15.18 11.00 7.15
N VAL A 298 -15.34 9.67 7.05
CA VAL A 298 -16.63 8.98 7.19
C VAL A 298 -17.25 9.18 8.57
N LEU A 299 -16.49 8.95 9.65
CA LEU A 299 -16.96 9.13 11.03
C LEU A 299 -17.43 10.57 11.31
N ASN A 300 -16.82 11.54 10.62
CA ASN A 300 -17.17 12.96 10.75
C ASN A 300 -18.22 13.41 9.70
N ASN A 301 -18.80 12.50 8.92
CA ASN A 301 -19.74 12.80 7.82
C ASN A 301 -19.21 13.82 6.79
N GLN A 302 -17.89 13.88 6.58
CA GLN A 302 -17.25 14.82 5.64
C GLN A 302 -17.37 14.37 4.18
N ASP A 303 -17.56 13.07 3.97
CA ASP A 303 -17.57 12.42 2.65
C ASP A 303 -19.01 12.12 2.16
N ASP A 304 -20.05 12.75 2.70
CA ASP A 304 -21.42 12.57 2.18
C ASP A 304 -22.31 13.77 2.44
N SER A 305 -22.56 14.55 1.37
CA SER A 305 -23.35 15.78 1.41
C SER A 305 -24.75 15.64 2.02
N ARG A 306 -25.34 14.45 2.03
CA ARG A 306 -26.65 14.20 2.66
C ARG A 306 -26.60 14.33 4.18
N PHE A 307 -25.41 14.13 4.76
CA PHE A 307 -25.14 14.19 6.20
C PHE A 307 -24.19 15.34 6.57
N ILE A 308 -23.74 16.14 5.59
CA ILE A 308 -23.07 17.42 5.83
C ILE A 308 -24.14 18.41 6.28
N ASN A 309 -24.58 18.34 7.54
CA ASN A 309 -25.25 19.43 8.25
C ASN A 309 -25.38 19.11 9.74
N GLU A 310 -24.27 19.37 10.45
CA GLU A 310 -24.26 19.81 11.87
C GLU A 310 -22.87 20.37 12.25
N ALA A 311 -21.79 20.02 11.53
CA ALA A 311 -20.45 20.59 11.76
C ALA A 311 -20.32 22.10 11.47
N VAL A 312 -21.25 22.70 10.70
CA VAL A 312 -21.31 24.15 10.47
C VAL A 312 -22.11 24.87 11.59
N LEU A 313 -22.95 24.16 12.34
CA LEU A 313 -23.77 24.72 13.43
C LEU A 313 -23.19 24.42 14.83
N ILE A 314 -22.47 23.31 15.02
CA ILE A 314 -21.80 22.97 16.29
C ILE A 314 -20.64 23.94 16.60
N ASN A 315 -20.07 24.62 15.59
CA ASN A 315 -19.08 25.69 15.80
C ASN A 315 -19.66 26.97 16.45
N GLN A 316 -20.97 27.04 16.70
CA GLN A 316 -21.60 28.22 17.31
C GLN A 316 -22.19 28.00 18.71
N ASN A 317 -22.40 26.76 19.19
CA ASN A 317 -23.21 26.53 20.41
C ASN A 317 -22.68 25.50 21.43
N GLU A 318 -21.41 25.06 21.37
CA GLU A 318 -20.79 24.46 22.57
C GLU A 318 -20.08 25.54 23.41
N PRO A 319 -20.25 25.57 24.74
CA PRO A 319 -19.46 26.44 25.60
C PRO A 319 -18.00 26.01 25.52
N LYS A 320 -17.20 26.79 24.79
CA LYS A 320 -15.76 26.66 24.78
C LYS A 320 -15.26 26.80 26.21
N PHE A 321 -14.81 25.71 26.83
CA PHE A 321 -13.82 25.85 27.88
C PHE A 321 -12.51 26.27 27.19
N ILE A 322 -12.30 27.58 27.12
CA ILE A 322 -11.02 28.20 26.75
C ILE A 322 -10.27 28.43 28.06
N PRO A 323 -9.24 27.65 28.41
CA PRO A 323 -8.14 28.20 29.17
C PRO A 323 -7.27 29.00 28.20
N GLN A 324 -7.27 30.32 28.38
CA GLN A 324 -6.24 31.24 27.86
C GLN A 324 -4.88 30.61 28.19
N ILE A 325 -4.12 30.10 27.24
CA ILE A 325 -3.15 30.78 26.39
C ILE A 325 -2.95 29.89 25.16
N VAL A 326 -3.49 30.31 24.01
CA VAL A 326 -3.07 29.79 22.69
C VAL A 326 -2.35 30.97 22.05
N ASN A 327 -1.04 30.84 21.85
CA ASN A 327 -0.32 31.82 21.04
C ASN A 327 -0.95 31.83 19.65
N ALA A 328 -1.25 33.02 19.14
CA ALA A 328 -2.05 33.29 17.95
C ALA A 328 -1.41 32.88 16.60
N GLN A 329 -0.54 31.85 16.58
CA GLN A 329 0.15 31.37 15.39
C GLN A 329 -0.24 29.96 14.92
N ASP A 330 -0.95 29.17 15.73
CA ASP A 330 -1.41 27.85 15.28
C ASP A 330 -2.80 27.91 14.66
N ASN A 331 -2.86 27.78 13.33
CA ASN A 331 -4.09 27.71 12.57
C ASN A 331 -4.75 26.33 12.79
N PRO A 332 -6.01 26.23 13.29
CA PRO A 332 -6.68 24.94 13.57
C PRO A 332 -6.80 24.00 12.37
N GLN A 333 -6.61 24.52 11.15
CA GLN A 333 -6.63 23.79 9.88
C GLN A 333 -5.38 22.90 9.67
N ASP A 334 -4.27 23.13 10.38
CA ASP A 334 -2.99 22.45 10.13
C ASP A 334 -2.72 21.23 11.04
N SER A 335 -3.63 20.93 11.97
CA SER A 335 -3.47 19.78 12.88
C SER A 335 -3.92 18.47 12.20
N PRO A 336 -3.11 17.40 12.30
CA PRO A 336 -3.47 16.11 11.71
C PRO A 336 -4.73 15.54 12.39
N THR A 337 -5.62 14.97 11.56
CA THR A 337 -6.95 14.46 11.95
C THR A 337 -6.89 13.18 12.79
N PHE A 338 -5.79 12.44 12.69
CA PHE A 338 -5.39 11.37 13.59
C PHE A 338 -3.88 11.46 13.82
N THR A 339 -3.40 10.73 14.82
CA THR A 339 -1.98 10.76 15.20
C THR A 339 -1.46 9.38 15.56
N PHE A 340 -0.14 9.24 15.47
CA PHE A 340 0.60 8.07 15.91
C PHE A 340 1.53 8.49 17.04
N VAL A 341 1.30 7.97 18.25
CA VAL A 341 2.29 8.09 19.33
C VAL A 341 3.36 7.03 19.08
N LEU A 342 4.58 7.45 18.77
CA LEU A 342 5.67 6.53 18.44
C LEU A 342 6.57 6.32 19.65
N GLU A 343 6.78 5.06 20.03
CA GLU A 343 7.81 4.69 20.99
C GLU A 343 9.14 4.48 20.27
N ILE A 344 10.17 5.24 20.65
CA ILE A 344 11.54 4.89 20.34
C ILE A 344 12.01 3.88 21.38
N VAL A 345 12.25 2.65 20.92
CA VAL A 345 12.46 1.48 21.79
C VAL A 345 13.49 1.76 22.89
N ALA A 346 13.02 1.72 24.14
CA ALA A 346 13.84 1.91 25.33
C ALA A 346 14.21 0.56 25.99
N PRO A 347 15.36 0.48 26.71
CA PRO A 347 15.77 -0.73 27.43
C PRO A 347 14.78 -1.20 28.49
N LYS A 348 14.08 -0.25 29.13
CA LYS A 348 13.04 -0.51 30.12
C LYS A 348 11.67 -0.07 29.58
N LYS A 349 10.60 -0.57 30.19
CA LYS A 349 9.23 -0.14 29.86
C LYS A 349 9.04 1.32 30.27
N THR A 350 8.52 2.13 29.36
CA THR A 350 8.18 3.54 29.56
C THR A 350 6.66 3.74 29.43
N ILE A 351 6.14 4.87 29.93
CA ILE A 351 4.73 5.24 29.73
C ILE A 351 4.40 5.45 28.23
N ILE A 352 5.37 5.93 27.45
CA ILE A 352 5.24 6.09 25.99
C ILE A 352 4.92 4.76 25.30
N ARG A 353 5.44 3.63 25.81
CA ARG A 353 5.09 2.30 25.29
C ARG A 353 3.60 2.00 25.38
N ASP A 354 2.99 2.34 26.51
CA ASP A 354 1.56 2.12 26.73
C ASP A 354 0.74 3.07 25.84
N LEU A 355 1.11 4.36 25.77
CA LEU A 355 0.48 5.33 24.86
C LEU A 355 0.60 4.93 23.38
N ALA A 356 1.75 4.42 22.95
CA ALA A 356 1.95 3.92 21.59
C ALA A 356 1.12 2.66 21.30
N SER A 357 0.89 1.82 22.32
CA SER A 357 0.02 0.63 22.20
C SER A 357 -1.46 1.02 22.12
N ASP A 358 -1.88 2.03 22.88
CA ASP A 358 -3.25 2.55 22.86
C ASP A 358 -3.53 3.31 21.56
N SER A 359 -2.58 4.15 21.11
CA SER A 359 -2.62 4.81 19.80
C SER A 359 -2.74 3.79 18.67
N PHE A 360 -1.95 2.71 18.70
CA PHE A 360 -2.06 1.63 17.72
C PHE A 360 -3.45 0.99 17.72
N LEU A 361 -3.97 0.62 18.90
CA LEU A 361 -5.27 -0.03 19.02
C LEU A 361 -6.40 0.88 18.52
N ASN A 362 -6.38 2.15 18.90
CA ASN A 362 -7.37 3.14 18.49
C ASN A 362 -7.41 3.29 16.97
N ASN A 363 -6.24 3.51 16.35
CA ASN A 363 -6.15 3.64 14.90
C ASN A 363 -6.55 2.35 14.17
N ASN A 364 -6.16 1.18 14.69
CA ASN A 364 -6.53 -0.11 14.11
C ASN A 364 -8.05 -0.35 14.11
N ASN A 365 -8.78 0.24 15.06
CA ASN A 365 -10.24 0.09 15.16
C ASN A 365 -11.01 1.11 14.31
N LEU A 366 -10.37 2.17 13.81
CA LEU A 366 -11.05 3.25 13.08
C LEU A 366 -11.75 2.76 11.82
N SER A 367 -11.15 1.83 11.06
CA SER A 367 -11.77 1.33 9.83
C SER A 367 -13.05 0.55 10.11
N THR A 368 -13.07 -0.26 11.18
CA THR A 368 -14.27 -0.98 11.59
C THR A 368 -15.38 -0.03 12.07
N GLN A 369 -15.01 0.99 12.87
CA GLN A 369 -15.96 2.03 13.29
C GLN A 369 -16.52 2.79 12.09
N ALA A 370 -15.69 3.09 11.08
CA ALA A 370 -16.12 3.78 9.88
C ALA A 370 -17.11 2.95 9.05
N VAL A 371 -16.89 1.63 8.91
CA VAL A 371 -17.85 0.72 8.24
C VAL A 371 -19.20 0.73 8.96
N GLU A 372 -19.18 0.56 10.28
CA GLU A 372 -20.41 0.56 11.08
C GLU A 372 -21.15 1.90 10.95
N HIS A 373 -20.45 3.01 11.12
CA HIS A 373 -21.02 4.35 10.99
C HIS A 373 -21.57 4.63 9.59
N TYR A 374 -20.83 4.22 8.54
CA TYR A 374 -21.24 4.39 7.15
C TYR A 374 -22.58 3.73 6.85
N ILE A 375 -22.86 2.58 7.47
CA ILE A 375 -24.13 1.86 7.35
C ILE A 375 -25.19 2.52 8.24
N ARG A 376 -24.89 2.67 9.54
CA ARG A 376 -25.86 3.11 10.55
C ARG A 376 -26.35 4.53 10.33
N ARG A 377 -25.57 5.41 9.70
CA ARG A 377 -26.02 6.77 9.35
C ARG A 377 -27.23 6.80 8.42
N LEU A 378 -27.55 5.72 7.70
CA LEU A 378 -28.80 5.64 6.93
C LEU A 378 -30.04 5.79 7.80
N SER A 379 -29.96 5.42 9.08
CA SER A 379 -31.04 5.64 10.02
C SER A 379 -31.45 7.12 10.12
N GLN A 380 -30.56 8.06 9.78
CA GLN A 380 -30.83 9.49 9.84
C GLN A 380 -31.60 10.01 8.62
N LEU A 381 -31.74 9.22 7.55
CA LEU A 381 -32.44 9.65 6.35
C LEU A 381 -33.97 9.60 6.52
N SER A 382 -34.66 10.61 5.99
CA SER A 382 -36.13 10.68 6.01
C SER A 382 -36.79 9.45 5.38
N LYS A 383 -36.24 8.95 4.25
CA LYS A 383 -36.73 7.73 3.60
C LYS A 383 -36.69 6.51 4.52
N TRP A 384 -35.65 6.39 5.35
CA TRP A 384 -35.49 5.29 6.29
C TRP A 384 -36.43 5.43 7.50
N GLN A 385 -36.55 6.64 8.05
CA GLN A 385 -37.47 6.93 9.16
C GLN A 385 -38.93 6.62 8.81
N ASN A 386 -39.33 6.82 7.55
CA ASN A 386 -40.66 6.42 7.08
C ASN A 386 -40.87 4.90 7.11
N CYS A 387 -39.88 4.10 6.70
CA CYS A 387 -39.95 2.65 6.79
C CYS A 387 -40.00 2.18 8.25
N LEU A 388 -39.20 2.80 9.12
CA LEU A 388 -39.16 2.53 10.55
C LEU A 388 -40.55 2.75 11.20
N ASN A 389 -41.15 3.91 10.96
CA ASN A 389 -42.46 4.28 11.53
C ASN A 389 -43.62 3.43 11.00
N SER A 390 -43.52 2.94 9.76
CA SER A 390 -44.54 2.08 9.13
C SER A 390 -44.32 0.58 9.39
N GLY A 391 -43.16 0.18 9.91
CA GLY A 391 -42.75 -1.22 10.03
C GLY A 391 -42.57 -1.92 8.69
N ASN A 392 -42.46 -1.18 7.57
CA ASN A 392 -42.36 -1.76 6.24
C ASN A 392 -40.92 -2.24 5.95
N SER A 393 -40.67 -3.53 6.22
CA SER A 393 -39.39 -4.18 5.97
C SER A 393 -39.07 -4.41 4.49
N THR A 394 -40.08 -4.41 3.60
CA THR A 394 -39.84 -4.58 2.15
C THR A 394 -39.22 -3.31 1.57
N ASP A 395 -39.82 -2.15 1.84
CA ASP A 395 -39.27 -0.86 1.39
C ASP A 395 -37.89 -0.60 2.01
N ALA A 396 -37.69 -0.98 3.29
CA ALA A 396 -36.39 -0.88 3.94
C ALA A 396 -35.33 -1.74 3.22
N LEU A 397 -35.67 -2.97 2.85
CA LEU A 397 -34.77 -3.86 2.12
C LEU A 397 -34.44 -3.33 0.72
N ASP A 398 -35.40 -2.71 0.03
CA ASP A 398 -35.18 -2.07 -1.27
C ASP A 398 -34.20 -0.88 -1.14
N ILE A 399 -34.37 -0.06 -0.10
CA ILE A 399 -33.44 1.04 0.22
C ILE A 399 -32.02 0.51 0.46
N LEU A 400 -31.85 -0.54 1.26
CA LEU A 400 -30.52 -1.13 1.52
C LEU A 400 -29.91 -1.72 0.25
N THR A 401 -30.72 -2.41 -0.56
CA THR A 401 -30.28 -3.05 -1.80
C THR A 401 -29.76 -2.01 -2.80
N GLU A 402 -30.48 -0.90 -2.96
CA GLU A 402 -30.07 0.21 -3.83
C GLU A 402 -28.83 0.94 -3.27
N GLU A 403 -28.84 1.25 -1.97
CA GLU A 403 -27.77 2.05 -1.36
C GLU A 403 -26.45 1.27 -1.25
N PHE A 404 -26.46 -0.03 -1.05
CA PHE A 404 -25.23 -0.83 -0.91
C PHE A 404 -25.01 -1.82 -2.05
N CYS A 405 -25.76 -1.72 -3.15
CA CYS A 405 -25.66 -2.61 -4.30
C CYS A 405 -25.61 -4.09 -3.89
N LEU A 406 -26.55 -4.52 -3.04
CA LEU A 406 -26.51 -5.87 -2.46
C LEU A 406 -26.75 -6.94 -3.52
N SER A 407 -25.96 -8.02 -3.44
CA SER A 407 -26.20 -9.25 -4.20
C SER A 407 -27.43 -10.01 -3.69
N ASP A 408 -28.05 -10.83 -4.54
CA ASP A 408 -29.21 -11.66 -4.15
C ASP A 408 -28.89 -12.57 -2.95
N GLU A 409 -27.66 -13.09 -2.88
CA GLU A 409 -27.16 -13.86 -1.73
C GLU A 409 -27.17 -13.00 -0.45
N SER A 410 -26.63 -11.79 -0.51
CA SER A 410 -26.59 -10.87 0.64
C SER A 410 -27.99 -10.42 1.07
N VAL A 411 -28.90 -10.17 0.12
CA VAL A 411 -30.30 -9.86 0.39
C VAL A 411 -30.98 -10.99 1.18
N ASN A 412 -30.76 -12.25 0.78
CA ASN A 412 -31.33 -13.40 1.47
C ASN A 412 -30.76 -13.58 2.88
N GLU A 413 -29.47 -13.33 3.08
CA GLU A 413 -28.82 -13.47 4.38
C GLU A 413 -29.26 -12.41 5.41
N ILE A 414 -29.51 -11.16 4.98
CA ILE A 414 -29.88 -10.09 5.91
C ILE A 414 -31.38 -10.01 6.19
N LYS A 415 -32.21 -10.71 5.40
CA LYS A 415 -33.68 -10.59 5.40
C LYS A 415 -34.27 -10.76 6.80
N ALA A 416 -35.10 -9.80 7.20
CA ALA A 416 -35.75 -9.77 8.50
C ALA A 416 -37.13 -9.10 8.44
N SER A 417 -37.92 -9.25 9.51
CA SER A 417 -39.29 -8.75 9.59
C SER A 417 -39.40 -7.27 9.99
N SER A 418 -38.33 -6.64 10.48
CA SER A 418 -38.32 -5.21 10.84
C SER A 418 -37.13 -4.46 10.21
N PRO A 419 -37.29 -3.15 9.90
CA PRO A 419 -36.20 -2.31 9.39
C PRO A 419 -34.96 -2.28 10.29
N GLU A 420 -35.12 -2.29 11.62
CA GLU A 420 -34.02 -2.26 12.57
C GLU A 420 -33.15 -3.52 12.47
N ILE A 421 -33.79 -4.69 12.48
CA ILE A 421 -33.09 -5.97 12.38
C ILE A 421 -32.39 -6.10 11.02
N LEU A 422 -33.02 -5.61 9.93
CA LEU A 422 -32.37 -5.56 8.61
C LEU A 422 -31.05 -4.76 8.64
N LEU A 423 -31.06 -3.58 9.28
CA LEU A 423 -29.87 -2.72 9.38
C LEU A 423 -28.79 -3.35 10.27
N ASP A 424 -29.18 -3.98 11.38
CA ASP A 424 -28.25 -4.67 12.27
C ASP A 424 -27.60 -5.89 11.57
N ASN A 425 -28.39 -6.73 10.89
CA ASN A 425 -27.89 -7.87 10.12
C ASN A 425 -26.90 -7.42 9.04
N LEU A 426 -27.22 -6.34 8.32
CA LEU A 426 -26.33 -5.76 7.32
C LEU A 426 -25.01 -5.27 7.95
N SER A 427 -25.10 -4.54 9.06
CA SER A 427 -23.94 -4.03 9.78
C SER A 427 -23.04 -5.16 10.27
N GLU A 428 -23.61 -6.22 10.86
CA GLU A 428 -22.85 -7.38 11.33
C GLU A 428 -22.15 -8.13 10.19
N LYS A 429 -22.86 -8.35 9.07
CA LYS A 429 -22.28 -8.97 7.87
C LYS A 429 -21.13 -8.12 7.30
N ALA A 430 -21.32 -6.80 7.21
CA ALA A 430 -20.30 -5.88 6.72
C ALA A 430 -19.05 -5.86 7.60
N ILE A 431 -19.23 -5.75 8.93
CA ILE A 431 -18.12 -5.78 9.88
C ILE A 431 -17.38 -7.13 9.82
N THR A 432 -18.10 -8.25 9.69
CA THR A 432 -17.50 -9.58 9.59
C THR A 432 -16.63 -9.70 8.34
N ARG A 433 -17.15 -9.29 7.18
CA ARG A 433 -16.38 -9.25 5.92
C ARG A 433 -15.19 -8.31 6.01
N HIS A 434 -15.38 -7.11 6.54
CA HIS A 434 -14.32 -6.12 6.72
C HIS A 434 -13.17 -6.69 7.56
N LYS A 435 -13.46 -7.32 8.70
CA LYS A 435 -12.47 -7.96 9.58
C LYS A 435 -11.69 -9.10 8.92
N GLN A 436 -12.24 -9.75 7.90
CA GLN A 436 -11.53 -10.80 7.15
C GLN A 436 -10.53 -10.23 6.14
N HIS A 437 -10.73 -8.99 5.69
CA HIS A 437 -9.97 -8.33 4.62
C HIS A 437 -9.39 -6.98 5.09
N VAL A 438 -9.99 -5.85 4.68
CA VAL A 438 -9.48 -4.48 4.90
C VAL A 438 -9.20 -4.17 6.37
N GLY A 439 -9.97 -4.74 7.31
CA GLY A 439 -9.76 -4.56 8.75
C GLY A 439 -8.43 -5.11 9.28
N LYS A 440 -7.75 -5.98 8.53
CA LYS A 440 -6.38 -6.45 8.85
C LYS A 440 -5.29 -5.56 8.26
N PHE A 441 -5.62 -4.71 7.29
CA PHE A 441 -4.67 -3.94 6.49
C PHE A 441 -3.76 -3.09 7.38
N HIS A 442 -4.33 -2.24 8.25
CA HIS A 442 -3.56 -1.40 9.15
C HIS A 442 -2.56 -2.22 9.99
N GLY A 443 -3.03 -3.27 10.66
CA GLY A 443 -2.18 -4.06 11.55
C GLY A 443 -1.05 -4.82 10.85
N ASN A 444 -1.29 -5.31 9.63
CA ASN A 444 -0.28 -6.02 8.83
C ASN A 444 0.68 -5.03 8.17
N TRP A 445 0.17 -4.04 7.45
CA TRP A 445 1.01 -3.11 6.69
C TRP A 445 1.89 -2.24 7.56
N THR A 446 1.41 -1.80 8.73
CA THR A 446 2.26 -1.05 9.67
C THR A 446 3.45 -1.87 10.16
N LYS A 447 3.34 -3.21 10.22
CA LYS A 447 4.49 -4.08 10.53
C LYS A 447 5.41 -4.26 9.33
N GLU A 448 4.83 -4.49 8.14
CA GLU A 448 5.59 -4.67 6.90
C GLU A 448 6.48 -3.46 6.57
N ILE A 449 5.96 -2.23 6.76
CA ILE A 449 6.75 -1.00 6.57
C ILE A 449 7.64 -0.65 7.77
N GLY A 450 7.62 -1.47 8.83
CA GLY A 450 8.41 -1.25 10.03
C GLY A 450 7.99 -0.03 10.87
N LEU A 451 6.71 0.36 10.84
CA LEU A 451 6.11 1.39 11.72
C LEU A 451 5.66 0.81 13.07
N ALA A 452 5.23 -0.44 13.09
CA ALA A 452 4.71 -1.11 14.28
C ALA A 452 5.51 -2.37 14.64
N SER A 453 5.55 -2.69 15.93
CA SER A 453 6.20 -3.90 16.44
C SER A 453 5.46 -4.48 17.64
N SER A 454 5.47 -5.81 17.75
CA SER A 454 5.13 -6.54 18.98
C SER A 454 6.37 -6.96 19.77
N ARG A 455 7.59 -6.73 19.28
CA ARG A 455 8.81 -7.21 19.95
C ARG A 455 8.91 -6.66 21.36
N GLY A 456 9.09 -7.53 22.35
CA GLY A 456 9.16 -7.14 23.77
C GLY A 456 7.82 -6.75 24.40
N SER A 457 6.68 -7.07 23.76
CA SER A 457 5.32 -6.84 24.28
C SER A 457 4.36 -7.92 23.77
N ARG A 458 3.22 -8.11 24.45
CA ARG A 458 2.09 -8.89 23.89
C ARG A 458 1.19 -8.05 22.99
N ARG A 459 1.27 -6.72 23.12
CA ARG A 459 0.49 -5.75 22.34
C ARG A 459 1.33 -5.22 21.18
N ASN A 460 0.70 -5.02 20.03
CA ASN A 460 1.29 -4.21 18.97
C ASN A 460 1.34 -2.74 19.44
N ARG A 461 2.36 -2.03 19.01
CA ARG A 461 2.54 -0.60 19.25
C ARG A 461 3.29 0.03 18.10
N TYR A 462 3.15 1.33 17.92
CA TYR A 462 4.00 2.03 16.98
C TYR A 462 5.41 2.18 17.54
N ALA A 463 6.36 1.51 16.91
CA ALA A 463 7.76 1.46 17.31
C ALA A 463 8.59 1.31 16.03
N PRO A 464 9.02 2.42 15.42
CA PRO A 464 9.60 2.41 14.09
C PRO A 464 10.97 1.71 14.06
N THR A 465 11.22 1.03 12.93
CA THR A 465 12.53 0.43 12.60
C THR A 465 13.48 1.46 12.02
N ASP A 466 14.78 1.13 12.00
CA ASP A 466 15.80 1.99 11.39
C ASP A 466 15.57 2.21 9.90
N SER A 467 15.02 1.22 9.18
CA SER A 467 14.69 1.35 7.76
C SER A 467 13.62 2.42 7.52
N LEU A 468 12.57 2.42 8.35
CA LEU A 468 11.54 3.45 8.28
C LEU A 468 12.11 4.82 8.66
N LEU A 469 12.90 4.92 9.74
CA LEU A 469 13.52 6.19 10.13
C LEU A 469 14.42 6.76 9.02
N LYS A 470 15.24 5.93 8.37
CA LYS A 470 16.02 6.32 7.19
C LYS A 470 15.11 6.87 6.09
N THR A 471 14.07 6.12 5.72
CA THR A 471 13.10 6.54 4.69
C THR A 471 12.48 7.90 5.01
N LEU A 472 12.08 8.13 6.26
CA LEU A 472 11.49 9.40 6.69
C LEU A 472 12.49 10.57 6.57
N VAL A 473 13.77 10.35 6.90
CA VAL A 473 14.82 11.35 6.69
C VAL A 473 14.95 11.69 5.21
N LEU A 474 14.99 10.68 4.32
CA LEU A 474 15.11 10.92 2.87
C LEU A 474 13.89 11.67 2.29
N CYS A 475 12.69 11.42 2.80
CA CYS A 475 11.47 12.08 2.33
C CYS A 475 11.28 13.50 2.89
N CYS A 476 11.86 13.82 4.05
CA CYS A 476 11.55 15.06 4.77
C CYS A 476 12.72 16.03 4.86
N VAL A 477 13.95 15.55 4.84
CA VAL A 477 15.15 16.37 5.00
C VAL A 477 15.73 16.63 3.62
N PRO A 478 15.73 17.88 3.13
CA PRO A 478 16.37 18.23 1.88
C PRO A 478 17.87 17.92 1.99
N GLN A 479 18.66 18.79 2.62
CA GLN A 479 20.07 18.53 2.87
C GLN A 479 20.34 18.39 4.37
N ARG A 480 19.86 19.38 5.11
CA ARG A 480 20.00 19.49 6.55
C ARG A 480 18.73 20.11 7.11
N MET A 481 18.32 19.63 8.27
CA MET A 481 17.14 20.12 9.00
C MET A 481 17.44 20.10 10.49
N GLU A 482 16.96 21.09 11.24
CA GLU A 482 17.10 21.08 12.69
C GLU A 482 16.22 19.96 13.29
N PHE A 483 16.68 19.34 14.39
CA PHE A 483 16.00 18.16 14.93
C PHE A 483 14.54 18.43 15.35
N GLN A 484 14.24 19.56 16.00
CA GLN A 484 12.86 19.93 16.36
C GLN A 484 12.01 20.25 15.12
N GLU A 485 12.57 20.93 14.12
CA GLU A 485 11.91 21.15 12.82
C GLU A 485 11.55 19.82 12.13
N PHE A 486 12.41 18.81 12.23
CA PHE A 486 12.11 17.47 11.72
C PHE A 486 10.96 16.81 12.46
N LEU A 487 10.93 16.87 13.80
CA LEU A 487 9.81 16.34 14.56
C LEU A 487 8.48 17.03 14.21
N GLU A 488 8.51 18.36 14.00
CA GLU A 488 7.36 19.13 13.54
C GLU A 488 6.93 18.71 12.13
N THR A 489 7.89 18.50 11.22
CA THR A 489 7.61 18.03 9.86
C THR A 489 6.95 16.65 9.88
N LEU A 490 7.45 15.71 10.67
CA LEU A 490 6.84 14.38 10.83
C LEU A 490 5.42 14.46 11.39
N TYR A 491 5.17 15.38 12.33
CA TYR A 491 3.84 15.60 12.88
C TYR A 491 2.88 16.18 11.84
N ARG A 492 3.29 17.24 11.13
CA ARG A 492 2.45 17.88 10.11
C ARG A 492 2.14 16.94 8.94
N LYS A 493 3.15 16.21 8.43
CA LYS A 493 2.98 15.33 7.26
C LYS A 493 2.28 14.01 7.59
N TYR A 494 2.67 13.36 8.69
CA TYR A 494 2.25 11.99 8.99
C TYR A 494 1.48 11.84 10.30
N GLY A 495 1.37 12.88 11.12
CA GLY A 495 0.73 12.81 12.44
C GLY A 495 1.58 12.11 13.50
N PHE A 496 2.90 12.01 13.33
CA PHE A 496 3.78 11.36 14.28
C PHE A 496 4.06 12.24 15.50
N ILE A 497 3.85 11.70 16.70
CA ILE A 497 4.14 12.32 17.98
C ILE A 497 5.29 11.55 18.60
N ILE A 498 6.42 12.24 18.78
CA ILE A 498 7.65 11.66 19.33
C ILE A 498 8.12 12.48 20.53
N GLY A 499 8.14 13.81 20.41
CA GLY A 499 8.61 14.75 21.43
C GLY A 499 7.51 15.56 22.09
N GLU A 500 7.92 16.34 23.09
CA GLU A 500 7.01 17.07 23.99
C GLU A 500 6.14 18.11 23.28
N LYS A 501 6.70 18.85 22.31
CA LYS A 501 6.01 19.94 21.62
C LYS A 501 4.75 19.43 20.92
N GLN A 502 4.86 18.29 20.23
CA GLN A 502 3.71 17.66 19.57
C GLN A 502 2.71 17.09 20.59
N ALA A 503 3.21 16.54 21.69
CA ALA A 503 2.36 15.96 22.75
C ALA A 503 1.51 17.03 23.47
N ILE A 504 2.07 18.22 23.70
CA ILE A 504 1.37 19.37 24.28
C ILE A 504 0.21 19.79 23.38
N VAL A 505 0.44 19.94 22.08
CA VAL A 505 -0.59 20.32 21.10
C VAL A 505 -1.78 19.36 21.13
N LYS A 506 -1.53 18.06 21.35
CA LYS A 506 -2.59 17.04 21.47
C LYS A 506 -3.07 16.78 22.91
N ARG A 507 -2.67 17.61 23.89
CA ARG A 507 -3.03 17.47 25.31
C ARG A 507 -2.68 16.10 25.92
N LEU A 508 -1.71 15.41 25.33
CA LEU A 508 -1.22 14.12 25.84
C LEU A 508 -0.37 14.27 27.10
N THR A 509 0.03 15.49 27.45
CA THR A 509 0.72 15.81 28.70
C THR A 509 -0.16 15.63 29.94
N SER A 510 -1.46 15.37 29.76
CA SER A 510 -2.36 14.91 30.83
C SER A 510 -2.21 13.42 31.16
N LEU A 511 -1.63 12.64 30.24
CA LEU A 511 -1.50 11.19 30.32
C LEU A 511 -0.06 10.72 30.61
N ALA A 512 0.93 11.56 30.29
CA ALA A 512 2.34 11.36 30.62
C ALA A 512 3.01 12.72 30.87
N ASP A 513 4.04 12.76 31.71
CA ASP A 513 4.83 13.98 31.91
C ASP A 513 5.58 14.38 30.62
N GLN A 514 5.96 15.67 30.54
CA GLN A 514 6.72 16.20 29.41
C GLN A 514 8.10 15.54 29.31
N GLU A 515 8.67 15.18 30.46
CA GLU A 515 9.96 14.50 30.58
C GLU A 515 9.96 13.18 29.81
N ALA A 516 8.92 12.35 29.91
CA ALA A 516 8.83 11.09 29.16
C ALA A 516 8.86 11.27 27.63
N PHE A 517 8.28 12.35 27.11
CA PHE A 517 8.32 12.67 25.68
C PHE A 517 9.66 13.28 25.27
N SER A 518 10.27 14.12 26.12
CA SER A 518 11.63 14.63 25.90
C SER A 518 12.64 13.49 25.81
N ASP A 519 12.59 12.57 26.77
CA ASP A 519 13.36 11.32 26.81
C ASP A 519 13.19 10.47 25.54
N ASN A 520 11.97 10.39 25.01
CA ASN A 520 11.66 9.64 23.80
C ASN A 520 12.27 10.31 22.55
N ALA A 521 12.23 11.64 22.49
CA ALA A 521 12.88 12.42 21.44
C ALA A 521 14.41 12.31 21.51
N GLU A 522 15.01 12.35 22.70
CA GLU A 522 16.46 12.17 22.87
C GLU A 522 16.91 10.79 22.37
N ARG A 523 16.13 9.73 22.63
CA ARG A 523 16.40 8.39 22.07
C ARG A 523 16.34 8.37 20.55
N LEU A 524 15.42 9.11 19.93
CA LEU A 524 15.42 9.24 18.46
C LEU A 524 16.70 9.92 17.99
N GLU A 525 17.10 11.01 18.65
CA GLU A 525 18.31 11.76 18.32
C GLU A 525 19.55 10.85 18.34
N GLN A 526 19.75 10.12 19.44
CA GLN A 526 20.84 9.16 19.62
C GLN A 526 20.80 8.05 18.55
N ARG A 527 19.60 7.55 18.23
CA ARG A 527 19.42 6.50 17.22
C ARG A 527 19.77 7.02 15.83
N LEU A 528 19.29 8.20 15.44
CA LEU A 528 19.65 8.84 14.16
C LEU A 528 21.15 9.11 14.07
N ALA A 529 21.80 9.51 15.17
CA ALA A 529 23.26 9.67 15.22
C ALA A 529 23.98 8.34 14.96
N SER A 530 23.53 7.24 15.58
CA SER A 530 24.09 5.91 15.36
C SER A 530 23.93 5.39 13.92
N LEU A 531 22.91 5.88 13.20
CA LEU A 531 22.68 5.58 11.79
C LEU A 531 23.49 6.50 10.85
N GLY A 532 24.26 7.45 11.39
CA GLY A 532 25.01 8.44 10.60
C GLY A 532 24.14 9.53 9.98
N LEU A 533 22.89 9.68 10.43
CA LEU A 533 21.92 10.65 9.90
C LEU A 533 21.82 11.93 10.72
N LEU A 534 22.56 12.05 11.83
CA LEU A 534 22.52 13.22 12.69
C LEU A 534 23.93 13.65 13.08
N LYS A 535 24.15 14.97 13.11
CA LYS A 535 25.39 15.61 13.57
C LYS A 535 25.07 16.69 14.60
N ARG A 536 25.86 16.73 15.67
CA ARG A 536 25.87 17.85 16.62
C ARG A 536 26.94 18.85 16.20
N LEU A 537 26.53 20.11 16.03
CA LEU A 537 27.46 21.23 15.78
C LEU A 537 27.79 22.01 17.05
N SER A 538 26.99 21.83 18.10
CA SER A 538 27.21 22.33 19.46
C SER A 538 26.40 21.48 20.46
N ASP A 539 26.63 21.66 21.76
CA ASP A 539 25.88 20.96 22.82
C ASP A 539 24.37 21.20 22.76
N ALA A 540 23.95 22.33 22.20
CA ALA A 540 22.57 22.79 22.17
C ALA A 540 21.85 22.60 20.83
N CYS A 541 22.52 22.11 19.77
CA CYS A 541 21.92 22.05 18.44
C CYS A 541 22.31 20.80 17.66
N ALA A 542 21.30 19.96 17.41
CA ALA A 542 21.38 18.73 16.64
C ALA A 542 20.74 18.93 15.26
N TYR A 543 21.43 18.47 14.21
CA TYR A 543 20.96 18.57 12.84
C TYR A 543 20.89 17.20 12.19
N ILE A 544 19.76 16.90 11.58
CA ILE A 544 19.59 15.73 10.74
C ILE A 544 20.16 16.06 9.36
N ILE A 545 20.90 15.12 8.80
CA ILE A 545 21.58 15.23 7.51
C ILE A 545 21.02 14.15 6.59
N ASN A 546 20.62 14.55 5.39
CA ASN A 546 20.36 13.61 4.31
C ASN A 546 21.66 13.43 3.51
N PRO A 547 22.33 12.26 3.61
CA PRO A 547 23.63 12.05 2.98
C PRO A 547 23.57 11.89 1.46
N TYR A 548 22.37 11.81 0.88
CA TYR A 548 22.15 11.58 -0.56
C TYR A 548 21.67 12.84 -1.28
N THR A 549 21.96 14.01 -0.75
CA THR A 549 21.69 15.27 -1.46
C THR A 549 22.98 16.02 -1.75
N VAL A 550 23.00 16.70 -2.89
CA VAL A 550 24.13 17.56 -3.26
C VAL A 550 24.00 18.88 -2.53
N GLU A 551 25.12 19.42 -2.03
CA GLU A 551 25.23 20.86 -1.78
C GLU A 551 24.87 21.58 -3.09
N LYS A 552 23.70 22.23 -3.13
CA LYS A 552 23.47 23.23 -4.18
C LYS A 552 24.49 24.35 -3.91
N PRO A 553 25.41 24.62 -4.85
CA PRO A 553 26.47 25.61 -4.67
C PRO A 553 25.91 27.02 -4.46
#